data_AF-A0A7R9MTR5-F1
#
_entry.id   AF-A0A7R9MTR5-F1
#
_cell.length_a   1.000
_cell.length_b   1.000
_cell.length_c   1.000
_cell.angle_alpha   90.00
_cell.angle_beta   90.00
_cell.angle_gamma   90.00
#
_symmetry.space_group_name_H-M   'P 1'
#
loop_
_entity.id
_entity.type
_entity.pdbx_description
1 polymer ?
#
loop_
_entity_poly.entity_id
_entity_poly.type
_entity_poly.pdbx_seq_one_letter_code
_entity_poly.pdbx_strand_id
1 'polypeptide(L)'
;MFFGGTNFGFMNGDRYVTSYDFDAPLTETANYTDKYWKIKELIEKFTKERGLPQLLIPKPPAVSLTIGYGKLKVKDFLSLEDVLTKIKPIVTEKPQHMESLNIGSNYGQNFGFTLYRLANVNKFKHLKLTGGASDRGVILVDHKEVGVVDNNKDYNQDLND
;
A
#
# COMPACT_ATOMS: atom_id res chain seq x y z
N MET A 1 -14.95 -5.84 12.45
CA MET A 1 -15.80 -5.71 11.25
C MET A 1 -16.69 -6.93 11.12
N PHE A 2 -17.81 -6.87 10.38
CA PHE A 2 -18.57 -8.09 10.02
C PHE A 2 -17.97 -8.78 8.77
N PHE A 3 -17.61 -7.96 7.79
CA PHE A 3 -16.78 -8.31 6.64
C PHE A 3 -15.81 -7.14 6.46
N GLY A 4 -14.52 -7.43 6.34
CA GLY A 4 -13.49 -6.38 6.22
C GLY A 4 -13.02 -6.19 4.78
N GLY A 5 -12.61 -7.27 4.10
CA GLY A 5 -12.20 -7.24 2.69
C GLY A 5 -10.73 -6.85 2.49
N THR A 6 -10.47 -5.96 1.54
CA THR A 6 -9.11 -5.61 1.09
C THR A 6 -8.95 -4.11 0.92
N ASN A 7 -7.84 -3.56 1.41
CA ASN A 7 -7.38 -2.21 1.08
C ASN A 7 -6.64 -2.23 -0.27
N PHE A 8 -7.37 -2.09 -1.37
CA PHE A 8 -6.77 -2.11 -2.72
C PHE A 8 -5.89 -0.90 -3.01
N GLY A 9 -4.88 -1.07 -3.88
CA GLY A 9 -4.02 0.02 -4.32
C GLY A 9 -3.25 0.68 -3.17
N PHE A 10 -3.29 2.01 -3.11
CA PHE A 10 -2.66 2.83 -2.07
C PHE A 10 -3.65 3.30 -0.99
N MET A 11 -4.73 2.55 -0.79
CA MET A 11 -5.81 2.96 0.13
C MET A 11 -5.61 2.48 1.58
N ASN A 12 -4.48 1.82 1.88
CA ASN A 12 -4.17 1.42 3.24
C ASN A 12 -3.83 2.65 4.10
N GLY A 13 -4.21 2.61 5.38
CA GLY A 13 -3.72 3.58 6.36
C GLY A 13 -2.28 3.28 6.81
N ASP A 14 -1.73 4.17 7.63
CA ASP A 14 -0.42 3.97 8.25
C ASP A 14 -0.41 2.70 9.12
N ARG A 15 0.59 1.84 8.93
CA ARG A 15 0.77 0.54 9.60
C ARG A 15 -0.32 -0.50 9.36
N TYR A 16 -1.22 -0.27 8.38
CA TYR A 16 -2.19 -1.29 7.95
C TYR A 16 -1.69 -2.01 6.69
N VAL A 17 -1.88 -3.32 6.68
CA VAL A 17 -1.57 -4.15 5.52
C VAL A 17 -2.71 -4.11 4.50
N THR A 18 -2.44 -4.62 3.28
CA THR A 18 -3.43 -4.73 2.20
C THR A 18 -4.62 -5.60 2.61
N SER A 19 -4.37 -6.73 3.25
CA SER A 19 -5.45 -7.57 3.77
C SER A 19 -6.19 -6.82 4.87
N TYR A 20 -7.50 -6.69 4.71
CA TYR A 20 -8.38 -6.12 5.72
C TYR A 20 -9.34 -7.19 6.25
N ASP A 21 -8.91 -8.45 6.27
CA ASP A 21 -9.66 -9.61 6.78
C ASP A 21 -10.23 -9.37 8.19
N PHE A 22 -9.44 -8.69 9.03
CA PHE A 22 -9.80 -8.25 10.38
C PHE A 22 -10.14 -9.39 11.35
N ASP A 23 -9.86 -10.65 10.99
CA ASP A 23 -10.42 -11.83 11.68
C ASP A 23 -11.95 -11.63 11.85
N ALA A 24 -12.60 -11.09 10.82
CA ALA A 24 -14.03 -10.83 10.85
C ALA A 24 -14.82 -12.16 10.72
N PRO A 25 -16.13 -12.15 11.06
CA PRO A 25 -17.00 -13.29 10.79
C PRO A 25 -16.89 -13.83 9.36
N LEU A 26 -16.73 -12.96 8.37
CA LEU A 26 -16.39 -13.33 7.01
C LEU A 26 -14.93 -13.00 6.70
N THR A 27 -14.22 -13.94 6.04
CA THR A 27 -12.83 -13.72 5.61
C THR A 27 -12.72 -12.59 4.58
N GLU A 28 -11.51 -12.16 4.24
CA GLU A 28 -11.23 -11.20 3.16
C GLU A 28 -11.91 -11.57 1.83
N THR A 29 -12.01 -12.86 1.51
CA THR A 29 -12.69 -13.37 0.30
C THR A 29 -14.17 -13.73 0.53
N ALA A 30 -14.77 -13.22 1.61
CA ALA A 30 -16.16 -13.43 2.01
C ALA A 30 -16.55 -14.89 2.36
N ASN A 31 -15.58 -15.72 2.77
CA ASN A 31 -15.88 -17.08 3.24
C ASN A 31 -16.36 -17.07 4.69
N TYR A 32 -17.25 -18.00 5.05
CA TYR A 32 -17.72 -18.16 6.42
C TYR A 32 -16.64 -18.74 7.32
N THR A 33 -16.46 -18.12 8.48
CA THR A 33 -15.58 -18.62 9.55
C THR A 33 -16.38 -19.29 10.67
N ASP A 34 -15.71 -20.00 11.57
CA ASP A 34 -16.32 -20.50 12.81
C ASP A 34 -16.94 -19.38 13.65
N LYS A 35 -16.36 -18.17 13.59
CA LYS A 35 -16.87 -16.99 14.28
C LYS A 35 -18.25 -16.58 13.75
N TYR A 36 -18.45 -16.61 12.43
CA TYR A 36 -19.77 -16.38 11.83
C TYR A 36 -20.80 -17.39 12.34
N TRP A 37 -20.46 -18.69 12.32
CA TRP A 37 -21.38 -19.74 12.72
C TRP A 37 -21.79 -19.64 14.18
N LYS A 38 -20.83 -19.36 15.08
CA LYS A 38 -21.11 -19.15 16.51
C LYS A 38 -21.96 -17.90 16.76
N ILE A 39 -21.72 -16.81 16.04
CA ILE A 39 -22.56 -15.61 16.13
C ILE A 39 -23.99 -15.91 15.67
N LYS A 40 -24.16 -16.64 14.56
CA LYS A 40 -25.48 -17.06 14.05
C LYS A 40 -26.23 -17.90 15.08
N GLU A 41 -25.59 -18.90 15.67
CA GLU A 41 -26.17 -19.74 16.73
C GLU A 41 -26.59 -18.92 17.95
N LEU A 42 -25.73 -17.99 18.38
CA LEU A 42 -26.00 -17.13 19.52
C LEU A 42 -27.22 -16.22 19.28
N ILE A 43 -27.33 -15.63 18.10
CA ILE A 43 -28.48 -14.81 17.70
C ILE A 43 -29.75 -15.65 17.70
N GLU A 44 -29.73 -16.84 17.08
CA GLU A 44 -30.89 -17.75 17.06
C GLU A 44 -31.37 -18.14 18.47
N LYS A 45 -30.42 -18.43 19.37
CA LYS A 45 -30.71 -18.73 20.78
C LYS A 45 -31.40 -17.55 21.47
N PHE A 46 -30.83 -16.35 21.37
CA PHE A 46 -31.41 -15.16 22.02
C PHE A 46 -32.79 -14.77 21.45
N THR A 47 -33.00 -14.89 20.15
CA THR A 47 -34.30 -14.64 19.52
C THR A 47 -35.38 -15.56 20.10
N LYS A 48 -35.06 -16.85 20.26
CA LYS A 48 -35.98 -17.84 20.86
C LYS A 48 -36.24 -17.56 22.34
N GLU A 49 -35.18 -17.36 23.14
CA GLU A 49 -35.30 -17.14 24.59
C GLU A 49 -36.08 -15.88 24.94
N ARG A 50 -35.99 -14.83 24.11
CA ARG A 50 -36.66 -13.55 24.35
C ARG A 50 -38.04 -13.43 23.71
N GLY A 51 -38.54 -14.49 23.07
CA GLY A 51 -39.83 -14.46 22.37
C GLY A 51 -39.90 -13.42 21.25
N LEU A 52 -38.76 -13.08 20.64
CA LEU A 52 -38.70 -12.14 19.53
C LEU A 52 -39.26 -12.78 18.25
N PRO A 53 -39.75 -11.99 17.28
CA PRO A 53 -40.17 -12.50 15.99
C PRO A 53 -39.09 -13.38 15.36
N GLN A 54 -39.51 -14.53 14.80
CA GLN A 54 -38.58 -15.47 14.18
C GLN A 54 -37.85 -14.78 13.03
N LEU A 55 -36.52 -14.71 13.13
CA LEU A 55 -35.68 -14.18 12.06
C LEU A 55 -35.71 -15.15 10.88
N LEU A 56 -36.15 -14.66 9.71
CA LEU A 56 -35.98 -15.35 8.43
C LEU A 56 -34.52 -15.25 8.03
N ILE A 57 -33.74 -16.28 8.37
CA ILE A 57 -32.33 -16.36 7.98
C ILE A 57 -32.25 -17.03 6.60
N PRO A 58 -31.83 -16.32 5.54
CA PRO A 58 -31.69 -16.92 4.23
C PRO A 58 -30.61 -18.02 4.26
N LYS A 59 -30.73 -18.99 3.35
CA LYS A 59 -29.65 -19.95 3.15
C LYS A 59 -28.39 -19.18 2.72
N PRO A 60 -27.21 -19.51 3.28
CA PRO A 60 -25.97 -18.89 2.86
C PRO A 60 -25.77 -19.04 1.34
N PRO A 61 -25.37 -17.97 0.62
CA PRO A 61 -24.94 -18.09 -0.78
C PRO A 61 -23.82 -19.12 -0.95
N ALA A 62 -23.69 -19.62 -2.18
CA ALA A 62 -22.63 -20.56 -2.54
C ALA A 62 -21.25 -19.91 -2.34
N VAL A 63 -20.32 -20.67 -1.78
CA VAL A 63 -18.95 -20.22 -1.52
C VAL A 63 -18.14 -20.25 -2.82
N SER A 64 -17.38 -19.19 -3.09
CA SER A 64 -16.45 -19.16 -4.22
C SER A 64 -15.26 -20.07 -3.96
N LEU A 65 -15.07 -21.08 -4.81
CA LEU A 65 -13.91 -21.96 -4.74
C LEU A 65 -12.66 -21.23 -5.24
N THR A 66 -11.57 -21.34 -4.49
CA THR A 66 -10.27 -20.85 -4.92
C THR A 66 -9.67 -21.81 -5.95
N ILE A 67 -9.00 -21.25 -6.96
CA ILE A 67 -8.28 -22.03 -7.98
C ILE A 67 -6.79 -21.71 -7.93
N GLY A 68 -5.97 -22.74 -8.12
CA GLY A 68 -4.52 -22.59 -8.24
C GLY A 68 -4.15 -22.33 -9.70
N TYR A 69 -3.73 -21.11 -10.03
CA TYR A 69 -3.29 -20.75 -11.39
C TYR A 69 -1.92 -21.31 -11.78
N GLY A 70 -1.18 -21.92 -10.84
CA GLY A 70 0.14 -22.49 -11.09
C GLY A 70 1.25 -21.44 -11.16
N LYS A 71 2.39 -21.80 -11.77
CA LYS A 71 3.55 -20.93 -11.90
C LYS A 71 3.49 -20.15 -13.21
N LEU A 72 3.54 -18.82 -13.12
CA LEU A 72 3.66 -17.93 -14.27
C LEU A 72 5.11 -17.45 -14.40
N LYS A 73 5.67 -17.53 -15.61
CA LYS A 73 6.99 -16.93 -15.92
C LYS A 73 6.79 -15.49 -16.35
N VAL A 74 7.48 -14.55 -15.70
CA VAL A 74 7.58 -13.16 -16.14
C VAL A 74 8.48 -13.14 -17.39
N LYS A 75 7.94 -12.70 -18.52
CA LYS A 75 8.65 -12.67 -19.81
C LYS A 75 9.26 -11.31 -20.11
N ASP A 76 8.53 -10.26 -19.75
CA ASP A 76 8.84 -8.90 -20.08
C ASP A 76 8.95 -8.08 -18.80
N PHE A 77 9.85 -7.11 -18.79
CA PHE A 77 9.98 -6.14 -17.71
C PHE A 77 10.19 -4.75 -18.32
N LEU A 78 9.81 -3.73 -17.56
CA LEU A 78 10.06 -2.34 -17.90
C LEU A 78 10.93 -1.75 -16.80
N SER A 79 12.14 -1.28 -17.16
CA SER A 79 13.05 -0.70 -16.16
C SER A 79 12.55 0.68 -15.72
N LEU A 80 12.98 1.13 -14.54
CA LEU A 80 12.68 2.48 -14.09
C LEU A 80 13.20 3.53 -15.08
N GLU A 81 14.39 3.35 -15.65
CA GLU A 81 14.93 4.29 -16.64
C GLU A 81 14.08 4.34 -17.91
N ASP A 82 13.59 3.19 -18.40
CA ASP A 82 12.67 3.17 -19.55
C ASP A 82 11.38 3.96 -19.26
N VAL A 83 10.82 3.80 -18.05
CA VAL A 83 9.66 4.58 -17.59
C VAL A 83 9.99 6.08 -17.56
N LEU A 84 11.15 6.45 -17.03
CA LEU A 84 11.56 7.85 -16.91
C LEU A 84 11.76 8.52 -18.27
N THR A 85 12.14 7.77 -19.33
CA THR A 85 12.17 8.34 -20.69
C THR A 85 10.81 8.79 -21.21
N LYS A 86 9.71 8.31 -20.60
CA LYS A 86 8.32 8.61 -20.99
C LYS A 86 7.69 9.70 -20.11
N ILE A 87 8.33 10.11 -19.03
CA ILE A 87 7.78 11.07 -18.07
C ILE A 87 8.55 12.39 -18.19
N LYS A 88 7.82 13.51 -18.19
CA LYS A 88 8.43 14.85 -18.12
C LYS A 88 8.72 15.18 -16.65
N PRO A 89 9.97 15.55 -16.28
CA PRO A 89 10.27 15.94 -14.91
C PRO A 89 9.68 17.31 -14.58
N ILE A 90 9.30 17.50 -13.32
CA ILE A 90 9.07 18.83 -12.76
C ILE A 90 10.40 19.31 -12.18
N VAL A 91 10.85 20.49 -12.61
CA VAL A 91 12.11 21.08 -12.18
C VAL A 91 11.84 22.12 -11.11
N THR A 92 12.44 21.95 -9.94
CA THR A 92 12.30 22.86 -8.79
C THR A 92 13.68 23.17 -8.20
N GLU A 93 13.83 24.34 -7.59
CA GLU A 93 15.08 24.70 -6.90
C GLU A 93 15.29 23.92 -5.59
N LYS A 94 14.20 23.52 -4.95
CA LYS A 94 14.18 22.75 -3.70
C LYS A 94 13.23 21.57 -3.83
N PRO A 95 13.48 20.45 -3.14
CA PRO A 95 12.52 19.36 -3.08
C PRO A 95 11.20 19.86 -2.47
N GLN A 96 10.09 19.46 -3.07
CA GLN A 96 8.73 19.77 -2.60
C GLN A 96 8.05 18.47 -2.19
N HIS A 97 7.20 18.49 -1.17
CA HIS A 97 6.35 17.33 -0.84
C HIS A 97 5.46 16.94 -2.02
N MET A 98 5.07 15.66 -2.09
CA MET A 98 4.37 15.10 -3.24
C MET A 98 3.04 15.83 -3.53
N GLU A 99 2.34 16.26 -2.48
CA GLU A 99 1.07 17.00 -2.51
C GLU A 99 1.24 18.45 -2.99
N SER A 100 2.48 18.96 -2.98
CA SER A 100 2.83 20.30 -3.45
C SER A 100 3.38 20.32 -4.87
N LEU A 101 3.55 19.15 -5.50
CA LEU A 101 3.99 19.07 -6.89
C LEU A 101 2.91 19.63 -7.82
N ASN A 102 3.30 20.44 -8.80
CA ASN A 102 2.37 20.95 -9.79
C ASN A 102 2.07 19.90 -10.88
N ILE A 103 1.30 18.87 -10.53
CA ILE A 103 0.84 17.85 -11.48
C ILE A 103 -0.64 18.05 -11.84
N GLY A 104 -0.95 18.40 -13.09
CA GLY A 104 -2.34 18.60 -13.53
C GLY A 104 -2.93 19.97 -13.16
N SER A 105 -4.24 20.04 -12.92
CA SER A 105 -4.99 21.30 -12.71
C SER A 105 -4.92 21.80 -11.26
N ASN A 106 -3.70 22.03 -10.72
CA ASN A 106 -3.42 22.53 -9.36
C ASN A 106 -3.76 21.58 -8.18
N TYR A 107 -3.65 20.27 -8.36
CA TYR A 107 -3.67 19.31 -7.25
C TYR A 107 -2.38 18.49 -7.28
N GLY A 108 -1.67 18.32 -6.16
CA GLY A 108 -0.44 17.53 -6.17
C GLY A 108 -0.66 16.03 -6.30
N GLN A 109 0.41 15.28 -6.09
CA GLN A 109 0.35 13.82 -6.06
C GLN A 109 -0.27 13.36 -4.75
N ASN A 110 -1.31 12.52 -4.86
CA ASN A 110 -2.03 11.99 -3.70
C ASN A 110 -1.47 10.63 -3.22
N PHE A 111 -1.02 9.79 -4.15
CA PHE A 111 -0.58 8.41 -3.86
C PHE A 111 0.59 7.99 -4.75
N GLY A 112 1.27 6.92 -4.33
CA GLY A 112 2.30 6.24 -5.12
C GLY A 112 3.71 6.69 -4.77
N PHE A 113 4.54 6.79 -5.80
CA PHE A 113 5.98 7.02 -5.64
C PHE A 113 6.37 8.36 -6.26
N THR A 114 7.34 9.04 -5.65
CA THR A 114 7.92 10.28 -6.17
C THR A 114 9.44 10.12 -6.25
N LEU A 115 10.01 10.39 -7.42
CA LEU A 115 11.46 10.38 -7.64
C LEU A 115 12.00 11.81 -7.56
N TYR A 116 12.90 12.04 -6.60
CA TYR A 116 13.72 13.26 -6.55
C TYR A 116 15.08 12.96 -7.18
N ARG A 117 15.45 13.76 -8.19
CA ARG A 117 16.73 13.61 -8.90
C ARG A 117 17.45 14.96 -8.93
N LEU A 118 18.66 15.00 -8.43
CA LEU A 118 19.53 16.17 -8.57
C LEU A 118 20.14 16.16 -9.98
N ALA A 119 19.92 17.24 -10.74
CA ALA A 119 20.54 17.44 -12.05
C ALA A 119 21.89 18.17 -11.92
N ASN A 120 22.80 17.91 -12.85
CA ASN A 120 24.06 18.65 -13.02
C ASN A 120 25.01 18.62 -11.80
N VAL A 121 25.02 17.51 -11.05
CA VAL A 121 25.99 17.31 -9.98
C VAL A 121 27.22 16.60 -10.56
N ASN A 122 28.37 17.29 -10.59
CA ASN A 122 29.60 16.71 -11.14
C ASN A 122 30.20 15.67 -10.18
N LYS A 123 30.51 16.10 -8.95
CA LYS A 123 31.13 15.28 -7.89
C LYS A 123 30.67 15.79 -6.52
N PHE A 124 30.36 14.87 -5.63
CA PHE A 124 30.03 15.15 -4.24
C PHE A 124 30.63 14.06 -3.37
N LYS A 125 31.11 14.42 -2.17
CA LYS A 125 31.73 13.49 -1.22
C LYS A 125 30.82 13.11 -0.05
N HIS A 126 29.80 13.93 0.18
CA HIS A 126 28.89 13.79 1.32
C HIS A 126 27.47 13.90 0.79
N LEU A 127 26.65 12.91 1.09
CA LEU A 127 25.22 12.93 0.86
C LEU A 127 24.52 13.16 2.19
N LYS A 128 23.70 14.21 2.26
CA LYS A 128 22.90 14.54 3.44
C LYS A 128 21.46 14.76 3.04
N LEU A 129 20.56 13.99 3.65
CA LEU A 129 19.11 14.18 3.60
C LEU A 129 18.63 14.62 4.98
N THR A 130 18.08 15.83 5.06
CA THR A 130 17.52 16.40 6.29
C THR A 130 16.00 16.32 6.27
N GLY A 131 15.40 15.90 7.38
CA GLY A 131 13.96 15.65 7.51
C GLY A 131 13.52 14.26 7.01
N GLY A 132 14.45 13.48 6.44
CA GLY A 132 14.21 12.10 5.99
C GLY A 132 13.18 11.97 4.85
N ALA A 133 12.60 10.78 4.76
CA ALA A 133 11.53 10.44 3.82
C ALA A 133 10.23 10.10 4.58
N SER A 134 9.10 10.58 4.06
CA SER A 134 7.75 10.17 4.48
C SER A 134 7.18 9.25 3.39
N ASP A 135 7.20 7.93 3.50
CA ASP A 135 7.62 7.12 4.67
C ASP A 135 8.94 6.37 4.47
N ARG A 136 9.28 6.01 3.23
CA ARG A 136 10.48 5.26 2.88
C ARG A 136 11.11 5.78 1.60
N GLY A 137 12.42 6.02 1.64
CA GLY A 137 13.22 6.45 0.49
C GLY A 137 14.35 5.47 0.20
N VAL A 138 14.52 5.12 -1.07
CA VAL A 138 15.70 4.39 -1.56
C VAL A 138 16.64 5.39 -2.21
N ILE A 139 17.88 5.42 -1.75
CA ILE A 139 18.89 6.36 -2.22
C ILE A 139 19.75 5.66 -3.28
N LEU A 140 19.77 6.25 -4.47
CA LEU A 140 20.56 5.77 -5.59
C LEU A 140 21.65 6.78 -5.97
N VAL A 141 22.87 6.30 -6.16
CA VAL A 141 23.99 7.04 -6.77
C VAL A 141 24.46 6.23 -7.98
N ASP A 142 24.50 6.88 -9.14
CA ASP A 142 24.82 6.22 -10.42
C ASP A 142 24.05 4.91 -10.64
N HIS A 143 22.74 4.95 -10.37
CA HIS A 143 21.79 3.83 -10.45
C HIS A 143 22.05 2.66 -9.48
N LYS A 144 22.97 2.81 -8.52
CA LYS A 144 23.23 1.82 -7.47
C LYS A 144 22.64 2.26 -6.14
N GLU A 145 21.99 1.32 -5.45
CA GLU A 145 21.51 1.55 -4.08
C GLU A 145 22.69 1.73 -3.13
N VAL A 146 22.72 2.87 -2.44
CA VAL A 146 23.74 3.19 -1.43
C VAL A 146 23.15 3.27 -0.02
N GLY A 147 21.81 3.33 0.10
CA GLY A 147 21.12 3.36 1.37
C GLY A 147 19.60 3.41 1.27
N VAL A 148 18.96 3.18 2.41
CA VAL A 148 17.52 3.26 2.60
C VAL A 148 17.24 4.13 3.82
N VAL A 149 16.23 4.98 3.73
CA VAL A 149 15.79 5.88 4.81
C VAL A 149 14.33 5.59 5.12
N ASP A 150 14.00 5.47 6.39
CA ASP A 150 12.64 5.21 6.86
C ASP A 150 12.20 6.27 7.88
N ASN A 151 10.92 6.64 7.84
CA ASN A 151 10.18 7.39 8.85
C ASN A 151 10.86 8.70 9.29
N ASN A 152 11.07 9.63 8.36
CA ASN A 152 11.58 10.99 8.61
C ASN A 152 12.91 11.07 9.37
N LYS A 153 13.72 10.00 9.32
CA LYS A 153 15.06 10.00 9.88
C LYS A 153 16.03 10.69 8.93
N ASP A 154 16.89 11.54 9.50
CA ASP A 154 18.01 12.10 8.75
C ASP A 154 18.93 10.98 8.24
N TYR A 155 19.51 11.19 7.07
CA TYR A 155 20.48 10.29 6.47
C TYR A 155 21.74 11.06 6.09
N ASN A 156 22.90 10.50 6.47
CA ASN A 156 24.21 11.04 6.12
C ASN A 156 25.08 9.89 5.66
N GLN A 157 25.75 10.05 4.52
CA GLN A 157 26.71 9.09 4.01
C GLN A 157 27.87 9.81 3.36
N ASP A 158 29.08 9.40 3.75
CA ASP A 158 30.30 9.74 3.03
C ASP A 158 30.45 8.74 1.89
N LEU A 159 30.57 9.26 0.66
CA LEU A 159 30.82 8.44 -0.51
C LEU A 159 32.33 8.33 -0.69
N ASN A 160 32.83 7.10 -0.62
CA ASN A 160 34.24 6.81 -0.92
C ASN A 160 34.49 7.02 -2.42
N ASP A 161 35.58 7.73 -2.75
CA ASP A 161 36.03 8.02 -4.12
C ASP A 161 36.23 6.75 -4.97
#